data_AF-A0A9D7TYT0-F1
#
_entry.id   AF-A0A9D7TYT0-F1
#
_cell.length_a   1.000
_cell.length_b   1.000
_cell.length_c   1.000
_cell.angle_alpha   90.00
_cell.angle_beta   90.00
_cell.angle_gamma   90.00
#
_symmetry.space_group_name_H-M   'P 1'
#
loop_
_entity.id
_entity.type
_entity.pdbx_description
1 polymer ?
#
loop_
_entity_poly.entity_id
_entity_poly.type
_entity_poly.pdbx_seq_one_letter_code
_entity_poly.pdbx_strand_id
1 'polypeptide(L)'
;MSLLLRIFILSMSLLSSCKNASPTPVTFLEVKSVLIDGLNTSNNTLQNISANPKITINFSSKLQPSSLDNSLILTNFATKETVKTNFQLIKNDSSAVFTPQNPLKNLSKYSLELNQTVKSSKNEQLQSGIQVNFTTLMDSTDKFPRISDEELLTLVQKQTFKYFWDFGHPVSGLARERDTSGDIITSGGSGFGILAIPVAIDRNFISRQEGLDRMLKITDFLINKAEKFHGVFPHWLNGATGVTVPFSSKDNGADLVETSYLMMGLLATRQYFDQNSEKENLLRKQITQLWEAVEWDWHTQNGQKVLYWHWSPNYGWQMNHQIHGWNEALITYILAAASPTHAISKDVYDQGWARSGAQKNGKTFYGYKLPLGENLGGPLFFEQYTFLGIDPRNLTDSYANYAEQTRNHSLINRAYCIENPKKYLGYSKDCWGLTASDTYNGYSAHSPTNDLGVITPTAALSSIPFTPAESMDAMRFFYFKLGDKLWKNHGFIDAFSLDRGWYATSFLAIDQGPIIGMIENHRTGLLWKLTMKDPDVQAGLKKLGFKF
;
A
#
# COMPACT_ATOMS: atom_id res chain seq x y z
N MET A 1 -30.57 68.93 -31.85
CA MET A 1 -31.02 70.06 -32.68
C MET A 1 -31.05 69.59 -34.12
N SER A 2 -32.26 69.44 -34.66
CA SER A 2 -32.70 69.41 -36.08
C SER A 2 -31.76 68.90 -37.20
N LEU A 3 -32.25 67.89 -37.95
CA LEU A 3 -32.57 67.96 -39.40
C LEU A 3 -33.18 66.58 -39.78
N LEU A 4 -34.49 66.37 -40.09
CA LEU A 4 -35.28 66.80 -41.28
C LEU A 4 -34.53 66.55 -42.61
N LEU A 5 -35.06 65.93 -43.66
CA LEU A 5 -36.38 65.43 -44.08
C LEU A 5 -36.20 64.82 -45.51
N ARG A 6 -37.15 63.98 -45.96
CA ARG A 6 -37.63 63.75 -47.36
C ARG A 6 -37.42 62.32 -47.89
N ILE A 7 -38.33 61.63 -48.61
CA ILE A 7 -39.69 61.86 -49.15
C ILE A 7 -40.18 60.47 -49.67
N PHE A 8 -41.49 60.19 -49.54
CA PHE A 8 -42.40 59.33 -50.31
C PHE A 8 -41.87 58.22 -51.25
N ILE A 9 -42.50 57.02 -51.20
CA ILE A 9 -43.59 56.61 -52.12
C ILE A 9 -44.32 55.35 -51.60
N LEU A 10 -45.63 55.39 -51.81
CA LEU A 10 -46.70 54.47 -51.48
C LEU A 10 -46.65 53.17 -52.31
N SER A 11 -46.75 52.01 -51.67
CA SER A 11 -47.36 50.82 -52.29
C SER A 11 -48.19 50.07 -51.25
N MET A 12 -49.51 50.21 -51.42
CA MET A 12 -50.54 49.57 -50.62
C MET A 12 -50.97 48.31 -51.38
N SER A 13 -50.70 47.13 -50.83
CA SER A 13 -51.28 45.89 -51.32
C SER A 13 -51.51 44.89 -50.17
N LEU A 14 -52.81 44.68 -49.91
CA LEU A 14 -53.44 43.46 -49.41
C LEU A 14 -53.09 43.02 -47.97
N LEU A 15 -53.94 43.49 -47.05
CA LEU A 15 -54.22 42.84 -45.77
C LEU A 15 -54.82 41.45 -46.01
N SER A 16 -53.99 40.41 -45.96
CA SER A 16 -54.43 39.04 -45.70
C SER A 16 -54.11 38.70 -44.23
N SER A 17 -55.17 38.39 -43.51
CA SER A 17 -55.19 37.99 -42.10
C SER A 17 -54.33 36.73 -41.86
N CYS A 18 -53.09 36.89 -41.43
CA CYS A 18 -52.32 35.80 -40.84
C CYS A 18 -52.80 35.56 -39.41
N LYS A 19 -53.53 34.45 -39.22
CA LYS A 19 -53.80 33.88 -37.90
C LYS A 19 -52.48 33.72 -37.14
N ASN A 20 -52.42 34.23 -35.92
CA ASN A 20 -51.39 33.88 -34.95
C ASN A 20 -51.42 32.37 -34.74
N ALA A 21 -50.54 31.62 -35.40
CA ALA A 21 -50.30 30.23 -35.07
C ALA A 21 -49.66 30.21 -33.68
N SER A 22 -50.40 29.72 -32.69
CA SER A 22 -49.83 29.34 -31.40
C SER A 22 -48.63 28.41 -31.68
N PRO A 23 -47.47 28.61 -31.05
CA PRO A 23 -46.32 27.74 -31.29
C PRO A 23 -46.72 26.30 -30.96
N THR A 24 -46.63 25.41 -31.95
CA THR A 24 -46.84 23.98 -31.76
C THR A 24 -45.89 23.51 -30.67
N PRO A 25 -46.34 22.77 -29.63
CA PRO A 25 -45.43 22.24 -28.62
C PRO A 25 -44.33 21.43 -29.30
N VAL A 26 -43.07 21.81 -29.08
CA VAL A 26 -41.94 21.01 -29.54
C VAL A 26 -41.94 19.73 -28.71
N THR A 27 -42.25 18.60 -29.33
CA THR A 27 -42.21 17.29 -28.66
C THR A 27 -40.82 16.67 -28.82
N PHE A 28 -40.30 16.13 -27.72
CA PHE A 28 -38.99 15.50 -27.68
C PHE A 28 -39.14 13.99 -27.43
N LEU A 29 -38.19 13.21 -27.94
CA LEU A 29 -38.00 11.85 -27.48
C LEU A 29 -37.43 11.91 -26.07
N GLU A 30 -38.04 11.19 -25.13
CA GLU A 30 -37.56 11.13 -23.75
C GLU A 30 -37.03 9.73 -23.46
N VAL A 31 -35.95 9.66 -22.68
CA VAL A 31 -35.51 8.40 -22.09
C VAL A 31 -36.19 8.23 -20.73
N LYS A 32 -36.96 7.16 -20.61
CA LYS A 32 -37.69 6.79 -19.39
C LYS A 32 -36.80 6.09 -18.38
N SER A 33 -35.88 5.25 -18.83
CA SER A 33 -34.88 4.62 -17.95
C SER A 33 -33.71 4.07 -18.75
N VAL A 34 -32.56 3.95 -18.09
CA VAL A 34 -31.41 3.19 -18.56
C VAL A 34 -31.11 2.10 -17.53
N LEU A 35 -30.95 0.87 -18.01
CA LEU A 35 -30.57 -0.28 -17.21
C LEU A 35 -29.29 -0.89 -17.80
N ILE A 36 -28.32 -1.22 -16.96
CA ILE A 36 -27.12 -1.97 -17.38
C ILE A 36 -27.11 -3.28 -16.60
N ASP A 37 -27.21 -4.41 -17.31
CA ASP A 37 -27.40 -5.74 -16.69
C ASP A 37 -28.60 -5.79 -15.72
N GLY A 38 -29.65 -5.04 -16.05
CA GLY A 38 -30.86 -4.93 -15.23
C GLY A 38 -30.75 -3.96 -14.05
N LEU A 39 -29.57 -3.41 -13.76
CA LEU A 39 -29.36 -2.42 -12.72
C LEU A 39 -29.73 -1.02 -13.20
N ASN A 40 -30.56 -0.31 -12.43
CA ASN A 40 -31.00 1.03 -12.76
C ASN A 40 -29.88 2.07 -12.53
N THR A 41 -29.62 2.90 -13.53
CA THR A 41 -28.56 3.91 -13.52
C THR A 41 -28.93 5.20 -12.75
N SER A 42 -30.14 5.30 -12.22
CA SER A 42 -30.65 6.51 -11.54
C SER A 42 -29.93 6.82 -10.23
N ASN A 43 -29.21 5.85 -9.64
CA ASN A 43 -28.50 5.98 -8.37
C ASN A 43 -27.04 5.51 -8.50
N ASN A 44 -26.11 6.47 -8.53
CA ASN A 44 -24.64 6.31 -8.43
C ASN A 44 -23.92 5.51 -9.53
N THR A 45 -22.59 5.59 -9.53
CA THR A 45 -21.67 4.82 -10.39
C THR A 45 -21.94 3.32 -10.24
N LEU A 46 -22.36 2.66 -11.31
CA LEU A 46 -22.59 1.22 -11.30
C LEU A 46 -21.26 0.46 -11.25
N GLN A 47 -21.19 -0.60 -10.45
CA GLN A 47 -20.01 -1.46 -10.34
C GLN A 47 -20.41 -2.92 -10.62
N ASN A 48 -19.42 -3.78 -10.87
CA ASN A 48 -19.61 -5.21 -11.13
C ASN A 48 -20.48 -5.52 -12.37
N ILE A 49 -20.41 -4.67 -13.39
CA ILE A 49 -21.09 -4.91 -14.67
C ILE A 49 -20.38 -6.00 -15.47
N SER A 50 -21.11 -6.86 -16.18
CA SER A 50 -20.50 -7.93 -16.96
C SER A 50 -19.61 -7.39 -18.09
N ALA A 51 -18.69 -8.22 -18.59
CA ALA A 51 -17.88 -7.88 -19.76
C ALA A 51 -18.73 -7.76 -21.04
N ASN A 52 -19.95 -8.33 -21.06
CA ASN A 52 -20.88 -8.25 -22.18
C ASN A 52 -22.22 -7.67 -21.70
N PRO A 53 -22.26 -6.39 -21.26
CA PRO A 53 -23.43 -5.86 -20.61
C PRO A 53 -24.61 -5.77 -21.57
N LYS A 54 -25.79 -6.08 -21.05
CA LYS A 54 -27.07 -5.78 -21.70
C LYS A 54 -27.53 -4.40 -21.24
N ILE A 55 -27.39 -3.42 -22.13
CA ILE A 55 -27.78 -2.03 -21.88
C ILE A 55 -29.20 -1.84 -22.43
N THR A 56 -30.19 -1.76 -21.55
CA THR A 56 -31.59 -1.56 -21.94
C THR A 56 -31.99 -0.10 -21.74
N ILE A 57 -32.42 0.57 -22.81
CA ILE A 57 -32.92 1.94 -22.76
C ILE A 57 -34.40 1.94 -23.15
N ASN A 58 -35.25 2.40 -22.23
CA ASN A 58 -36.68 2.56 -22.49
C ASN A 58 -36.96 4.02 -22.88
N PHE A 59 -37.70 4.23 -23.97
CA PHE A 59 -38.02 5.57 -24.49
C PHE A 59 -39.51 5.88 -24.40
N SER A 60 -39.90 7.15 -24.51
CA SER A 60 -41.29 7.61 -24.47
C SER A 60 -42.12 7.20 -25.68
N SER A 61 -41.47 6.84 -26.80
CA SER A 61 -42.13 6.56 -28.08
C SER A 61 -41.34 5.52 -28.89
N LYS A 62 -41.95 5.01 -29.96
CA LYS A 62 -41.30 4.09 -30.90
C LYS A 62 -40.12 4.74 -31.59
N LEU A 63 -39.03 4.00 -31.77
CA LEU A 63 -37.77 4.48 -32.34
C LEU A 63 -37.73 4.30 -33.86
N GLN A 64 -36.95 5.15 -34.53
CA GLN A 64 -36.56 4.97 -35.92
C GLN A 64 -35.29 4.09 -35.96
N PRO A 65 -35.32 2.85 -36.49
CA PRO A 65 -34.19 1.93 -36.41
C PRO A 65 -32.86 2.48 -36.95
N SER A 66 -32.89 3.15 -38.10
CA SER A 66 -31.70 3.72 -38.74
C SER A 66 -31.03 4.85 -37.94
N SER A 67 -31.71 5.40 -36.92
CA SER A 67 -31.14 6.43 -36.05
C SER A 67 -30.31 5.84 -34.89
N LEU A 68 -30.37 4.52 -34.69
CA LEU A 68 -29.67 3.83 -33.60
C LEU A 68 -28.29 3.32 -34.00
N ASP A 69 -27.97 3.30 -35.30
CA ASP A 69 -26.66 2.87 -35.80
C ASP A 69 -25.54 3.77 -35.26
N ASN A 70 -24.58 3.17 -34.54
CA ASN A 70 -23.51 3.88 -33.83
C ASN A 70 -24.00 4.99 -32.87
N SER A 71 -25.26 4.95 -32.43
CA SER A 71 -25.83 5.95 -31.53
C SER A 71 -25.32 5.84 -30.10
N LEU A 72 -24.90 4.64 -29.70
CA LEU A 72 -24.34 4.35 -28.39
C LEU A 72 -22.89 3.88 -28.53
N ILE A 73 -22.00 4.52 -27.77
CA ILE A 73 -20.58 4.20 -27.72
C ILE A 73 -20.19 3.97 -26.26
N LEU A 74 -19.33 2.97 -26.03
CA LEU A 74 -18.72 2.71 -24.74
C LEU A 74 -17.25 3.12 -24.78
N THR A 75 -16.81 4.00 -23.90
CA THR A 75 -15.44 4.52 -23.88
C THR A 75 -14.73 4.09 -22.61
N ASN A 76 -13.58 3.41 -22.75
CA ASN A 76 -12.75 3.06 -21.60
C ASN A 76 -12.09 4.32 -21.02
N PHE A 77 -12.22 4.55 -19.72
CA PHE A 77 -11.68 5.76 -19.07
C PHE A 77 -10.16 5.86 -19.14
N ALA A 78 -9.46 4.74 -19.01
CA ALA A 78 -8.00 4.70 -18.93
C ALA A 78 -7.36 4.72 -20.32
N THR A 79 -7.80 3.86 -21.24
CA THR A 79 -7.19 3.73 -22.58
C THR A 79 -7.77 4.67 -23.62
N LYS A 80 -8.94 5.27 -23.35
CA LYS A 80 -9.75 6.03 -24.32
C LYS A 80 -10.23 5.22 -25.52
N GLU A 81 -10.01 3.90 -25.52
CA GLU A 81 -10.52 2.99 -26.53
C GLU A 81 -12.05 3.00 -26.51
N THR A 82 -12.65 3.03 -27.70
CA THR A 82 -14.11 2.98 -27.87
C THR A 82 -14.54 1.59 -28.30
N VAL A 83 -15.65 1.12 -27.74
CA VAL A 83 -16.31 -0.13 -28.10
C VAL A 83 -17.69 0.22 -28.63
N LYS A 84 -17.92 -0.09 -29.90
CA LYS A 84 -19.22 0.05 -30.54
C LYS A 84 -20.20 -0.98 -30.02
N THR A 85 -21.48 -0.70 -30.13
CA THR A 85 -22.55 -1.62 -29.76
C THR A 85 -23.41 -2.02 -30.94
N ASN A 86 -23.86 -3.27 -30.92
CA ASN A 86 -25.02 -3.71 -31.68
C ASN A 86 -26.29 -3.36 -30.90
N PHE A 87 -27.44 -3.29 -31.59
CA PHE A 87 -28.72 -3.05 -30.92
C PHE A 87 -29.81 -4.00 -31.41
N GLN A 88 -30.79 -4.24 -30.55
CA GLN A 88 -32.05 -4.90 -30.87
C GLN A 88 -33.21 -4.09 -30.31
N LEU A 89 -34.22 -3.83 -31.13
CA LEU A 89 -35.46 -3.20 -30.69
C LEU A 89 -36.36 -4.22 -29.98
N ILE A 90 -36.97 -3.79 -28.88
CA ILE A 90 -37.89 -4.58 -28.07
C ILE A 90 -39.10 -3.71 -27.69
N LYS A 91 -40.13 -4.33 -27.07
CA LYS A 91 -41.35 -3.65 -26.61
C LYS A 91 -42.02 -2.81 -27.71
N ASN A 92 -42.24 -3.40 -28.89
CA ASN A 92 -42.87 -2.72 -30.03
C ASN A 92 -42.12 -1.44 -30.43
N ASP A 93 -40.79 -1.56 -30.48
CA ASP A 93 -39.81 -0.53 -30.85
C ASP A 93 -39.72 0.69 -29.93
N SER A 94 -40.39 0.69 -28.76
CA SER A 94 -40.27 1.77 -27.77
C SER A 94 -39.06 1.59 -26.83
N SER A 95 -38.21 0.61 -27.09
CA SER A 95 -37.04 0.29 -26.26
C SER A 95 -35.97 -0.39 -27.09
N ALA A 96 -34.71 -0.16 -26.74
CA ALA A 96 -33.56 -0.77 -27.40
C ALA A 96 -32.66 -1.48 -26.37
N VAL A 97 -32.16 -2.65 -26.73
CA VAL A 97 -31.12 -3.36 -25.99
C VAL A 97 -29.83 -3.24 -26.80
N PHE A 98 -28.82 -2.60 -26.21
CA PHE A 98 -27.48 -2.50 -26.78
C PHE A 98 -26.56 -3.53 -26.13
N THR A 99 -25.72 -4.16 -26.95
CA THR A 99 -24.67 -5.09 -26.52
C THR A 99 -23.35 -4.71 -27.18
N PRO A 100 -22.21 -4.77 -26.48
CA PRO A 100 -20.94 -4.42 -27.10
C PRO A 100 -20.58 -5.40 -28.21
N GLN A 101 -19.92 -4.91 -29.26
CA GLN A 101 -19.45 -5.75 -30.37
C GLN A 101 -18.31 -6.68 -29.96
N ASN A 102 -17.53 -6.28 -28.96
CA ASN A 102 -16.47 -7.08 -28.35
C ASN A 102 -16.62 -7.02 -26.82
N PRO A 103 -16.27 -8.08 -26.08
CA PRO A 103 -16.26 -8.04 -24.63
C PRO A 103 -15.43 -6.86 -24.10
N LEU A 104 -15.99 -6.16 -23.12
CA LEU A 104 -15.31 -5.10 -22.38
C LEU A 104 -14.19 -5.68 -21.52
N LYS A 105 -13.13 -4.90 -21.30
CA LYS A 105 -12.06 -5.30 -20.38
C LYS A 105 -12.62 -5.38 -18.95
N ASN A 106 -12.28 -6.43 -18.22
CA ASN A 106 -12.61 -6.58 -16.79
C ASN A 106 -11.89 -5.52 -15.94
N LEU A 107 -12.40 -5.25 -14.72
CA LEU A 107 -11.88 -4.24 -13.79
C LEU A 107 -11.59 -2.88 -14.44
N SER A 108 -12.46 -2.47 -15.36
CA SER A 108 -12.25 -1.25 -16.14
C SER A 108 -13.47 -0.36 -16.04
N LYS A 109 -13.22 0.94 -15.86
CA LYS A 109 -14.27 1.95 -15.87
C LYS A 109 -14.60 2.35 -17.31
N TYR A 110 -15.89 2.36 -17.63
CA TYR A 110 -16.42 2.75 -18.93
C TYR A 110 -17.44 3.90 -18.78
N SER A 111 -17.42 4.80 -19.77
CA SER A 111 -18.47 5.79 -20.02
C SER A 111 -19.36 5.23 -21.13
N LEU A 112 -20.65 5.11 -20.88
CA LEU A 112 -21.67 4.89 -21.88
C LEU A 112 -22.17 6.23 -22.35
N GLU A 113 -22.13 6.48 -23.66
CA GLU A 113 -22.61 7.70 -24.28
C GLU A 113 -23.65 7.39 -25.35
N LEU A 114 -24.91 7.80 -25.12
CA LEU A 114 -25.96 7.82 -26.13
C LEU A 114 -26.05 9.23 -26.70
N ASN A 115 -25.83 9.38 -28.00
CA ASN A 115 -25.84 10.67 -28.66
C ASN A 115 -27.28 11.20 -28.92
N GLN A 116 -27.39 12.48 -29.28
CA GLN A 116 -28.68 13.13 -29.55
C GLN A 116 -29.30 12.76 -30.91
N THR A 117 -28.60 11.98 -31.74
CA THR A 117 -29.07 11.65 -33.09
C THR A 117 -30.15 10.57 -33.12
N VAL A 118 -30.43 9.94 -31.97
CA VAL A 118 -31.53 8.98 -31.81
C VAL A 118 -32.87 9.67 -32.03
N LYS A 119 -33.73 9.05 -32.85
CA LYS A 119 -35.02 9.60 -33.27
C LYS A 119 -36.17 8.68 -32.96
N SER A 120 -37.33 9.26 -32.67
CA SER A 120 -38.61 8.56 -32.70
C SER A 120 -39.06 8.29 -34.14
N SER A 121 -40.03 7.41 -34.33
CA SER A 121 -40.71 7.20 -35.61
C SER A 121 -41.46 8.44 -36.10
N LYS A 122 -41.63 9.45 -35.24
CA LYS A 122 -42.19 10.78 -35.57
C LYS A 122 -41.10 11.84 -35.82
N ASN A 123 -39.83 11.42 -35.93
CA ASN A 123 -38.66 12.28 -36.14
C ASN A 123 -38.37 13.24 -34.97
N GLU A 124 -38.88 12.96 -33.77
CA GLU A 124 -38.53 13.67 -32.53
C GLU A 124 -37.15 13.20 -32.06
N GLN A 125 -36.30 14.12 -31.60
CA GLN A 125 -34.94 13.83 -31.12
C GLN A 125 -34.85 13.90 -29.60
N LEU A 126 -33.77 13.33 -29.05
CA LEU A 126 -33.40 13.55 -27.67
C LEU A 126 -33.00 15.01 -27.44
N GLN A 127 -33.50 15.63 -26.38
CA GLN A 127 -33.11 16.99 -26.00
C GLN A 127 -31.64 17.07 -25.57
N SER A 128 -31.12 16.00 -24.95
CA SER A 128 -29.72 15.85 -24.57
C SER A 128 -29.29 14.40 -24.70
N GLY A 129 -28.00 14.17 -24.92
CA GLY A 129 -27.43 12.84 -24.87
C GLY A 129 -27.46 12.28 -23.44
N ILE A 130 -27.19 10.99 -23.31
CA ILE A 130 -27.06 10.34 -22.00
C ILE A 130 -25.62 9.93 -21.80
N GLN A 131 -25.10 10.20 -20.61
CA GLN A 131 -23.82 9.68 -20.15
C GLN A 131 -24.02 8.89 -18.85
N VAL A 132 -23.56 7.64 -18.83
CA VAL A 132 -23.60 6.78 -17.63
C VAL A 132 -22.23 6.15 -17.43
N ASN A 133 -21.69 6.27 -16.21
CA ASN A 133 -20.42 5.62 -15.86
C ASN A 133 -20.68 4.30 -15.14
N PHE A 134 -19.92 3.28 -15.51
CA PHE A 134 -19.93 2.01 -14.82
C PHE A 134 -18.55 1.35 -14.79
N THR A 135 -18.37 0.39 -13.90
CA THR A 135 -17.15 -0.41 -13.81
C THR A 135 -17.47 -1.89 -14.02
N THR A 136 -16.69 -2.54 -14.87
CA THR A 136 -16.84 -3.97 -15.16
C THR A 136 -16.33 -4.83 -14.00
N LEU A 137 -16.90 -6.02 -13.86
CA LEU A 137 -16.56 -6.99 -12.82
C LEU A 137 -15.14 -7.53 -12.96
N MET A 138 -14.61 -8.02 -11.84
CA MET A 138 -13.33 -8.72 -11.81
C MET A 138 -13.40 -10.00 -12.64
N ASP A 139 -12.38 -10.24 -13.46
CA ASP A 139 -12.18 -11.56 -14.03
C ASP A 139 -11.75 -12.52 -12.92
N SER A 140 -12.66 -13.39 -12.50
CA SER A 140 -12.44 -14.34 -11.42
C SER A 140 -11.67 -15.58 -11.83
N THR A 141 -11.19 -15.68 -13.08
CA THR A 141 -10.33 -16.79 -13.51
C THR A 141 -8.94 -16.70 -12.88
N ASP A 142 -8.33 -17.85 -12.64
CA ASP A 142 -6.96 -17.88 -12.12
C ASP A 142 -5.95 -17.46 -13.21
N LYS A 143 -5.03 -16.56 -12.87
CA LYS A 143 -3.95 -16.05 -13.72
C LYS A 143 -2.73 -16.96 -13.74
N PHE A 144 -2.60 -17.81 -12.73
CA PHE A 144 -1.56 -18.81 -12.60
C PHE A 144 -2.17 -20.14 -12.15
N PRO A 145 -1.54 -21.28 -12.46
CA PRO A 145 -1.96 -22.59 -11.95
C PRO A 145 -2.03 -22.59 -10.43
N ARG A 146 -3.06 -23.25 -9.87
CA ARG A 146 -3.20 -23.41 -8.43
C ARG A 146 -2.07 -24.28 -7.89
N ILE A 147 -1.43 -23.79 -6.84
CA ILE A 147 -0.44 -24.47 -6.02
C ILE A 147 -0.92 -24.49 -4.57
N SER A 148 -0.36 -25.36 -3.74
CA SER A 148 -0.67 -25.40 -2.31
C SER A 148 -0.25 -24.11 -1.60
N ASP A 149 -0.80 -23.87 -0.41
CA ASP A 149 -0.42 -22.70 0.40
C ASP A 149 1.08 -22.70 0.75
N GLU A 150 1.64 -23.87 1.09
CA GLU A 150 3.08 -23.99 1.39
C GLU A 150 3.97 -23.70 0.17
N GLU A 151 3.56 -24.14 -1.02
CA GLU A 151 4.25 -23.81 -2.27
C GLU A 151 4.12 -22.32 -2.59
N LEU A 152 2.94 -21.73 -2.37
CA LEU A 152 2.71 -20.29 -2.57
C LEU A 152 3.55 -19.45 -1.60
N LEU A 153 3.57 -19.79 -0.32
CA LEU A 153 4.41 -19.12 0.68
C LEU A 153 5.89 -19.20 0.30
N THR A 154 6.35 -20.38 -0.10
CA THR A 154 7.74 -20.58 -0.55
C THR A 154 8.05 -19.77 -1.81
N LEU A 155 7.12 -19.72 -2.78
CA LEU A 155 7.25 -18.91 -3.99
C LEU A 155 7.31 -17.41 -3.67
N VAL A 156 6.43 -16.94 -2.80
CA VAL A 156 6.39 -15.55 -2.33
C VAL A 156 7.71 -15.17 -1.65
N GLN A 157 8.19 -15.97 -0.71
CA GLN A 157 9.48 -15.73 -0.06
C GLN A 157 10.63 -15.74 -1.07
N LYS A 158 10.72 -16.76 -1.94
CA LYS A 158 11.83 -16.92 -2.89
C LYS A 158 11.92 -15.79 -3.91
N GLN A 159 10.78 -15.38 -4.47
CA GLN A 159 10.77 -14.29 -5.46
C GLN A 159 11.02 -12.94 -4.80
N THR A 160 10.45 -12.69 -3.62
CA THR A 160 10.65 -11.43 -2.88
C THR A 160 12.10 -11.30 -2.42
N PHE A 161 12.76 -12.40 -2.04
CA PHE A 161 14.17 -12.41 -1.66
C PHE A 161 15.11 -11.89 -2.75
N LYS A 162 14.75 -12.02 -4.04
CA LYS A 162 15.54 -11.46 -5.15
C LYS A 162 15.72 -9.95 -5.05
N TYR A 163 14.80 -9.23 -4.42
CA TYR A 163 14.95 -7.79 -4.16
C TYR A 163 16.23 -7.49 -3.36
N PHE A 164 16.51 -8.30 -2.33
CA PHE A 164 17.67 -8.12 -1.46
C PHE A 164 18.91 -8.83 -1.98
N TRP A 165 18.71 -9.91 -2.74
CA TRP A 165 19.81 -10.75 -3.19
C TRP A 165 20.36 -10.34 -4.55
N ASP A 166 19.54 -10.41 -5.59
CA ASP A 166 19.90 -10.11 -6.98
C ASP A 166 19.96 -8.60 -7.20
N PHE A 167 18.99 -7.87 -6.62
CA PHE A 167 18.89 -6.41 -6.71
C PHE A 167 19.57 -5.66 -5.54
N GLY A 168 20.23 -6.39 -4.62
CA GLY A 168 21.11 -5.78 -3.61
C GLY A 168 22.23 -4.96 -4.24
N HIS A 169 22.68 -3.90 -3.57
CA HIS A 169 23.70 -3.02 -4.12
C HIS A 169 25.03 -3.77 -4.35
N PRO A 170 25.66 -3.70 -5.53
CA PRO A 170 26.77 -4.58 -5.88
C PRO A 170 28.06 -4.29 -5.11
N VAL A 171 28.21 -3.11 -4.49
CA VAL A 171 29.40 -2.78 -3.68
C VAL A 171 29.19 -3.09 -2.21
N SER A 172 28.06 -2.68 -1.63
CA SER A 172 27.79 -2.81 -0.19
C SER A 172 27.08 -4.10 0.18
N GLY A 173 26.35 -4.72 -0.76
CA GLY A 173 25.45 -5.83 -0.48
C GLY A 173 24.16 -5.43 0.25
N LEU A 174 23.99 -4.15 0.59
CA LEU A 174 22.83 -3.58 1.27
C LEU A 174 21.63 -3.39 0.34
N ALA A 175 20.45 -3.23 0.91
CA ALA A 175 19.19 -3.07 0.18
C ALA A 175 19.09 -1.66 -0.40
N ARG A 176 18.79 -1.56 -1.70
CA ARG A 176 18.37 -0.29 -2.30
C ARG A 176 17.04 0.14 -1.72
N GLU A 177 16.85 1.44 -1.51
CA GLU A 177 15.58 2.02 -1.05
C GLU A 177 14.43 1.58 -1.95
N ARG A 178 14.65 1.72 -3.25
CA ARG A 178 13.68 1.47 -4.31
C ARG A 178 14.36 0.96 -5.56
N ASP A 179 13.60 0.31 -6.42
CA ASP A 179 14.09 -0.10 -7.75
C ASP A 179 14.49 1.07 -8.68
N THR A 180 14.02 2.28 -8.40
CA THR A 180 14.35 3.50 -9.15
C THR A 180 15.30 4.47 -8.43
N SER A 181 15.88 4.10 -7.27
CA SER A 181 16.72 5.00 -6.46
C SER A 181 18.21 4.99 -6.83
N GLY A 182 18.60 4.32 -7.92
CA GLY A 182 19.99 4.20 -8.35
C GLY A 182 20.86 3.50 -7.30
N ASP A 183 21.85 4.23 -6.78
CA ASP A 183 22.79 3.72 -5.77
C ASP A 183 22.38 4.05 -4.34
N ILE A 184 21.21 4.64 -4.10
CA ILE A 184 20.74 4.90 -2.73
C ILE A 184 20.34 3.59 -2.05
N ILE A 185 20.96 3.31 -0.91
CA ILE A 185 20.57 2.24 0.01
C ILE A 185 19.91 2.82 1.26
N THR A 186 19.03 2.04 1.87
CA THR A 186 18.36 2.36 3.15
C THR A 186 18.93 1.52 4.27
N SER A 187 19.21 2.12 5.43
CA SER A 187 19.74 1.38 6.59
C SER A 187 18.67 0.46 7.19
N GLY A 188 17.45 0.94 7.46
CA GLY A 188 16.41 0.11 8.07
C GLY A 188 15.86 -0.97 7.14
N GLY A 189 15.61 -0.62 5.87
CA GLY A 189 15.24 -1.62 4.85
C GLY A 189 16.33 -2.67 4.61
N SER A 190 17.61 -2.29 4.78
CA SER A 190 18.71 -3.27 4.78
C SER A 190 18.69 -4.19 6.00
N GLY A 191 18.27 -3.70 7.17
CA GLY A 191 18.02 -4.54 8.34
C GLY A 191 17.04 -5.67 8.05
N PHE A 192 15.96 -5.37 7.34
CA PHE A 192 15.00 -6.40 6.91
C PHE A 192 15.59 -7.35 5.86
N GLY A 193 16.38 -6.83 4.91
CA GLY A 193 17.12 -7.65 3.95
C GLY A 193 18.12 -8.61 4.61
N ILE A 194 18.80 -8.15 5.67
CA ILE A 194 19.73 -8.97 6.47
C ILE A 194 18.96 -10.08 7.21
N LEU A 195 17.79 -9.77 7.78
CA LEU A 195 16.92 -10.79 8.38
C LEU A 195 16.47 -11.86 7.37
N ALA A 196 16.31 -11.50 6.09
CA ALA A 196 15.94 -12.45 5.06
C ALA A 196 17.05 -13.45 4.69
N ILE A 197 18.32 -13.20 5.06
CA ILE A 197 19.44 -14.09 4.72
C ILE A 197 19.34 -15.44 5.45
N PRO A 198 19.17 -15.52 6.79
CA PRO A 198 18.88 -16.78 7.48
C PRO A 198 17.69 -17.54 6.89
N VAL A 199 16.61 -16.83 6.54
CA VAL A 199 15.44 -17.42 5.89
C VAL A 199 15.82 -18.09 4.57
N ALA A 200 16.58 -17.39 3.73
CA ALA A 200 16.99 -17.90 2.43
C ALA A 200 17.93 -19.11 2.53
N ILE A 201 18.76 -19.19 3.58
CA ILE A 201 19.62 -20.34 3.84
C ILE A 201 18.77 -21.54 4.30
N ASP A 202 17.90 -21.36 5.31
CA ASP A 202 17.05 -22.44 5.84
C ASP A 202 16.05 -22.97 4.78
N ARG A 203 15.66 -22.13 3.83
CA ARG A 203 14.81 -22.49 2.68
C ARG A 203 15.59 -22.98 1.46
N ASN A 204 16.91 -23.10 1.54
CA ASN A 204 17.80 -23.53 0.44
C ASN A 204 17.65 -22.67 -0.83
N PHE A 205 17.36 -21.38 -0.69
CA PHE A 205 17.41 -20.43 -1.81
C PHE A 205 18.85 -20.04 -2.14
N ILE A 206 19.70 -20.02 -1.12
CA ILE A 206 21.15 -19.84 -1.19
C ILE A 206 21.83 -20.81 -0.23
N SER A 207 23.11 -21.06 -0.42
CA SER A 207 23.93 -21.78 0.56
C SER A 207 24.30 -20.91 1.76
N ARG A 208 24.63 -21.55 2.88
CA ARG A 208 25.16 -20.87 4.07
C ARG A 208 26.44 -20.07 3.78
N GLN A 209 27.31 -20.60 2.93
CA GLN A 209 28.56 -19.95 2.55
C GLN A 209 28.30 -18.65 1.77
N GLU A 210 27.39 -18.68 0.79
CA GLU A 210 26.98 -17.48 0.06
C GLU A 210 26.39 -16.42 1.00
N GLY A 211 25.52 -16.84 1.93
CA GLY A 211 24.96 -15.96 2.94
C GLY A 211 26.03 -15.34 3.85
N LEU A 212 27.01 -16.13 4.30
CA LEU A 212 28.13 -15.68 5.12
C LEU A 212 29.00 -14.67 4.36
N ASP A 213 29.33 -14.93 3.10
CA ASP A 213 30.14 -14.01 2.29
C ASP A 213 29.40 -12.70 2.01
N ARG A 214 28.07 -12.75 1.82
CA ARG A 214 27.24 -11.53 1.72
C ARG A 214 27.25 -10.75 3.03
N MET A 215 27.09 -11.43 4.17
CA MET A 215 27.09 -10.78 5.47
C MET A 215 28.42 -10.11 5.80
N LEU A 216 29.55 -10.77 5.51
CA LEU A 216 30.89 -10.20 5.68
C LEU A 216 31.11 -8.95 4.81
N LYS A 217 30.59 -8.97 3.57
CA LYS A 217 30.61 -7.79 2.69
C LYS A 217 29.79 -6.62 3.26
N ILE A 218 28.60 -6.92 3.79
CA ILE A 218 27.73 -5.92 4.42
C ILE A 218 28.41 -5.31 5.64
N THR A 219 28.91 -6.14 6.57
CA THR A 219 29.54 -5.65 7.80
C THR A 219 30.84 -4.90 7.52
N ASP A 220 31.64 -5.35 6.55
CA ASP A 220 32.82 -4.62 6.09
C ASP A 220 32.46 -3.21 5.57
N PHE A 221 31.44 -3.11 4.71
CA PHE A 221 30.96 -1.82 4.21
C PHE A 221 30.48 -0.90 5.35
N LEU A 222 29.67 -1.44 6.26
CA LEU A 222 29.12 -0.67 7.39
C LEU A 222 30.22 -0.18 8.34
N ILE A 223 31.29 -0.96 8.55
CA ILE A 223 32.41 -0.57 9.41
C ILE A 223 33.30 0.45 8.68
N ASN A 224 33.75 0.11 7.47
CA ASN A 224 34.89 0.77 6.83
C ASN A 224 34.52 1.86 5.82
N LYS A 225 33.26 1.94 5.37
CA LYS A 225 32.83 2.92 4.35
C LYS A 225 31.66 3.79 4.77
N ALA A 226 30.66 3.22 5.45
CA ALA A 226 29.45 3.96 5.81
C ALA A 226 29.75 5.09 6.81
N GLU A 227 29.28 6.29 6.50
CA GLU A 227 29.20 7.40 7.46
C GLU A 227 28.28 7.02 8.62
N LYS A 228 28.70 7.43 9.81
CA LYS A 228 28.03 7.19 11.08
C LYS A 228 28.17 8.44 11.95
N PHE A 229 27.16 8.70 12.77
CA PHE A 229 27.10 9.86 13.64
C PHE A 229 26.81 9.35 15.06
N HIS A 230 27.79 9.41 15.97
CA HIS A 230 27.66 8.76 17.29
C HIS A 230 27.33 7.25 17.18
N GLY A 231 27.95 6.59 16.20
CA GLY A 231 27.68 5.19 15.83
C GLY A 231 26.32 4.92 15.17
N VAL A 232 25.42 5.92 15.11
CA VAL A 232 24.10 5.82 14.48
C VAL A 232 24.22 6.05 12.97
N PHE A 233 23.53 5.23 12.18
CA PHE A 233 23.52 5.33 10.73
C PHE A 233 22.47 6.35 10.26
N PRO A 234 22.70 7.03 9.13
CA PRO A 234 21.64 7.80 8.48
C PRO A 234 20.59 6.90 7.85
N HIS A 235 19.44 7.49 7.54
CA HIS A 235 18.36 6.82 6.82
C HIS A 235 18.85 6.30 5.45
N TRP A 236 19.48 7.18 4.65
CA TRP A 236 20.01 6.85 3.34
C TRP A 236 21.52 7.06 3.23
N LEU A 237 22.17 6.11 2.55
CA LEU A 237 23.57 6.17 2.16
C LEU A 237 23.67 5.94 0.64
N ASN A 238 24.71 6.49 0.02
CA ASN A 238 25.14 6.00 -1.27
C ASN A 238 25.82 4.63 -1.08
N GLY A 239 25.27 3.58 -1.70
CA GLY A 239 25.74 2.21 -1.54
C GLY A 239 27.12 1.92 -2.13
N ALA A 240 27.67 2.81 -2.96
CA ALA A 240 29.02 2.67 -3.51
C ALA A 240 30.07 3.32 -2.62
N THR A 241 29.76 4.51 -2.08
CA THR A 241 30.73 5.33 -1.34
C THR A 241 30.57 5.26 0.18
N GLY A 242 29.37 4.97 0.67
CA GLY A 242 29.04 5.04 2.10
C GLY A 242 28.77 6.46 2.61
N VAL A 243 28.64 7.45 1.72
CA VAL A 243 28.33 8.84 2.10
C VAL A 243 26.82 9.00 2.33
N THR A 244 26.45 9.79 3.34
CA THR A 244 25.06 10.15 3.65
C THR A 244 24.38 10.81 2.46
N VAL A 245 23.19 10.31 2.12
CA VAL A 245 22.27 10.99 1.21
C VAL A 245 21.16 11.58 2.07
N PRO A 246 21.03 12.91 2.17
CA PRO A 246 20.01 13.52 3.02
C PRO A 246 18.60 13.08 2.62
N PHE A 247 17.80 12.60 3.58
CA PHE A 247 16.39 12.28 3.37
C PHE A 247 15.55 13.55 3.23
N SER A 248 15.95 14.61 3.95
CA SER A 248 15.43 15.97 3.79
C SER A 248 16.53 16.99 4.08
N SER A 249 16.24 18.29 3.94
CA SER A 249 17.23 19.35 4.16
C SER A 249 17.89 19.33 5.55
N LYS A 250 17.15 18.92 6.59
CA LYS A 250 17.63 18.86 7.99
C LYS A 250 17.91 17.43 8.47
N ASP A 251 17.49 16.43 7.69
CA ASP A 251 17.72 15.03 7.97
C ASP A 251 18.88 14.52 7.10
N ASN A 252 20.08 14.85 7.56
CA ASN A 252 21.35 14.58 6.89
C ASN A 252 22.40 14.01 7.86
N GLY A 253 21.92 13.32 8.90
CA GLY A 253 22.73 12.80 10.00
C GLY A 253 22.19 11.47 10.49
N ALA A 254 22.27 11.24 11.80
CA ALA A 254 21.75 10.05 12.47
C ALA A 254 20.23 9.90 12.31
N ASP A 255 19.79 8.69 11.95
CA ASP A 255 18.41 8.20 12.10
C ASP A 255 18.42 6.99 13.05
N LEU A 256 17.92 7.19 14.27
CA LEU A 256 17.96 6.16 15.31
C LEU A 256 16.97 5.02 15.06
N VAL A 257 15.82 5.32 14.43
CA VAL A 257 14.79 4.31 14.15
C VAL A 257 15.26 3.37 13.05
N GLU A 258 15.79 3.90 11.96
CA GLU A 258 16.38 3.10 10.88
C GLU A 258 17.57 2.27 11.37
N THR A 259 18.42 2.86 12.22
CA THR A 259 19.52 2.14 12.89
C THR A 259 19.01 0.98 13.74
N SER A 260 17.87 1.13 14.42
CA SER A 260 17.30 0.04 15.22
C SER A 260 16.80 -1.13 14.37
N TYR A 261 16.25 -0.87 13.19
CA TYR A 261 15.89 -1.94 12.24
C TYR A 261 17.13 -2.64 11.67
N LEU A 262 18.18 -1.88 11.35
CA LEU A 262 19.47 -2.45 10.93
C LEU A 262 20.07 -3.36 12.00
N MET A 263 20.13 -2.88 13.24
CA MET A 263 20.70 -3.62 14.37
C MET A 263 19.90 -4.86 14.72
N MET A 264 18.57 -4.82 14.61
CA MET A 264 17.73 -6.02 14.78
C MET A 264 18.14 -7.13 13.81
N GLY A 265 18.39 -6.82 12.54
CA GLY A 265 18.85 -7.80 11.56
C GLY A 265 20.27 -8.30 11.81
N LEU A 266 21.19 -7.40 12.17
CA LEU A 266 22.56 -7.78 12.50
C LEU A 266 22.61 -8.69 13.75
N LEU A 267 21.88 -8.36 14.82
CA LEU A 267 21.86 -9.18 16.03
C LEU A 267 21.24 -10.56 15.78
N ALA A 268 20.16 -10.65 14.99
CA ALA A 268 19.60 -11.96 14.61
C ALA A 268 20.60 -12.81 13.82
N THR A 269 21.33 -12.22 12.87
CA THR A 269 22.32 -12.93 12.06
C THR A 269 23.57 -13.31 12.86
N ARG A 270 23.99 -12.49 13.85
CA ARG A 270 25.01 -12.85 14.84
C ARG A 270 24.66 -14.15 15.56
N GLN A 271 23.39 -14.36 15.88
CA GLN A 271 22.91 -15.58 16.55
C GLN A 271 22.74 -16.78 15.59
N TYR A 272 22.59 -16.55 14.28
CA TYR A 272 22.42 -17.59 13.26
C TYR A 272 23.76 -18.16 12.76
N PHE A 273 24.76 -17.30 12.59
CA PHE A 273 26.12 -17.69 12.21
C PHE A 273 26.94 -18.07 13.45
N ASP A 274 26.60 -19.20 14.07
CA ASP A 274 27.12 -19.69 15.35
C ASP A 274 28.17 -20.81 15.25
N GLN A 275 28.63 -21.18 14.04
CA GLN A 275 29.64 -22.21 13.89
C GLN A 275 31.01 -21.71 14.35
N ASN A 276 31.84 -22.63 14.83
CA ASN A 276 33.23 -22.36 15.19
C ASN A 276 34.14 -22.39 13.96
N SER A 277 33.98 -21.39 13.09
CA SER A 277 34.84 -21.17 11.91
C SER A 277 35.42 -19.76 11.94
N GLU A 278 36.59 -19.56 11.31
CA GLU A 278 37.25 -18.26 11.29
C GLU A 278 36.35 -17.15 10.72
N LYS A 279 35.65 -17.43 9.61
CA LYS A 279 34.74 -16.47 8.97
C LYS A 279 33.50 -16.15 9.81
N GLU A 280 32.85 -17.15 10.43
CA GLU A 280 31.68 -16.88 11.28
C GLU A 280 32.10 -16.19 12.59
N ASN A 281 33.27 -16.53 13.15
CA ASN A 281 33.86 -15.82 14.28
C ASN A 281 34.13 -14.34 13.94
N LEU A 282 34.68 -14.06 12.75
CA LEU A 282 34.90 -12.70 12.26
C LEU A 282 33.58 -11.94 12.10
N LEU A 283 32.57 -12.56 11.47
CA LEU A 283 31.27 -11.93 11.29
C LEU A 283 30.65 -11.55 12.64
N ARG A 284 30.62 -12.47 13.61
CA ARG A 284 30.08 -12.18 14.95
C ARG A 284 30.84 -11.04 15.64
N LYS A 285 32.18 -11.00 15.50
CA LYS A 285 32.99 -9.90 16.03
C LYS A 285 32.65 -8.55 15.38
N GLN A 286 32.51 -8.51 14.05
CA GLN A 286 32.17 -7.29 13.32
C GLN A 286 30.77 -6.78 13.68
N ILE A 287 29.80 -7.67 13.82
CA ILE A 287 28.46 -7.29 14.27
C ILE A 287 28.50 -6.73 15.69
N THR A 288 29.21 -7.39 16.61
CA THR A 288 29.37 -6.88 17.98
C THR A 288 30.03 -5.50 18.00
N GLN A 289 31.07 -5.28 17.18
CA GLN A 289 31.70 -3.96 17.05
C GLN A 289 30.71 -2.87 16.59
N LEU A 290 29.86 -3.17 15.60
CA LEU A 290 28.84 -2.24 15.12
C LEU A 290 27.79 -1.96 16.19
N TRP A 291 27.32 -3.00 16.89
CA TRP A 291 26.32 -2.91 17.94
C TRP A 291 26.78 -2.08 19.14
N GLU A 292 27.98 -2.35 19.65
CA GLU A 292 28.54 -1.69 20.82
C GLU A 292 28.93 -0.23 20.55
N ALA A 293 29.08 0.16 19.28
CA ALA A 293 29.43 1.52 18.88
C ALA A 293 28.24 2.48 18.83
N VAL A 294 26.99 1.98 18.83
CA VAL A 294 25.80 2.85 18.74
C VAL A 294 25.56 3.57 20.07
N GLU A 295 25.69 4.89 20.07
CA GLU A 295 25.47 5.73 21.27
C GLU A 295 23.98 6.04 21.45
N TRP A 296 23.17 5.06 21.90
CA TRP A 296 21.72 5.26 22.09
C TRP A 296 21.39 6.34 23.12
N ASP A 297 22.20 6.46 24.17
CA ASP A 297 22.06 7.46 25.23
C ASP A 297 22.34 8.89 24.74
N TRP A 298 23.18 9.08 23.71
CA TRP A 298 23.35 10.37 23.03
C TRP A 298 22.01 10.95 22.53
N HIS A 299 21.14 10.08 22.01
CA HIS A 299 19.82 10.43 21.51
C HIS A 299 18.80 10.80 22.60
N THR A 300 19.21 10.87 23.86
CA THR A 300 18.39 11.48 24.93
C THR A 300 18.52 13.00 25.02
N GLN A 301 19.33 13.63 24.15
CA GLN A 301 19.57 15.08 24.14
C GLN A 301 19.84 15.65 25.54
N ASN A 302 21.03 15.42 26.08
CA ASN A 302 21.44 15.81 27.43
C ASN A 302 20.63 15.12 28.55
N GLY A 303 20.29 13.84 28.38
CA GLY A 303 19.70 13.02 29.45
C GLY A 303 18.20 13.24 29.67
N GLN A 304 17.47 13.80 28.70
CA GLN A 304 16.01 13.84 28.77
C GLN A 304 15.43 12.43 28.84
N LYS A 305 14.21 12.32 29.36
CA LYS A 305 13.53 11.04 29.52
C LYS A 305 12.77 10.64 28.26
N VAL A 306 13.40 10.79 27.09
CA VAL A 306 12.85 10.47 25.77
C VAL A 306 13.99 10.27 24.77
N LEU A 307 13.78 9.44 23.75
CA LEU A 307 14.68 9.34 22.60
C LEU A 307 14.25 10.29 21.48
N TYR A 308 15.23 10.92 20.84
CA TYR A 308 15.06 11.71 19.63
C TYR A 308 15.40 10.87 18.40
N TRP A 309 14.56 10.99 17.38
CA TRP A 309 14.70 10.24 16.14
C TRP A 309 15.97 10.63 15.39
N HIS A 310 16.25 11.93 15.27
CA HIS A 310 17.33 12.44 14.43
C HIS A 310 18.34 13.29 15.20
N TRP A 311 19.58 13.26 14.73
CA TRP A 311 20.62 14.23 15.08
C TRP A 311 21.48 14.54 13.85
N SER A 312 21.84 15.81 13.65
CA SER A 312 22.65 16.24 12.51
C SER A 312 23.95 16.91 12.94
N PRO A 313 25.09 16.67 12.27
CA PRO A 313 26.31 17.44 12.50
C PRO A 313 26.16 18.92 12.12
N ASN A 314 25.28 19.23 11.16
CA ASN A 314 25.08 20.59 10.64
C ASN A 314 23.93 21.33 11.34
N TYR A 315 22.93 20.59 11.82
CA TYR A 315 21.70 21.16 12.36
C TYR A 315 21.40 20.77 13.82
N GLY A 316 22.24 19.92 14.44
CA GLY A 316 22.02 19.40 15.78
C GLY A 316 20.64 18.75 15.90
N TRP A 317 19.86 19.21 16.87
CA TRP A 317 18.53 18.68 17.21
C TRP A 317 17.38 19.40 16.49
N GLN A 318 17.62 20.17 15.42
CA GLN A 318 16.58 20.99 14.79
C GLN A 318 15.45 20.19 14.12
N MET A 319 15.64 18.90 13.80
CA MET A 319 14.54 18.01 13.42
C MET A 319 13.52 17.87 14.57
N ASN A 320 14.01 17.94 15.81
CA ASN A 320 13.23 18.00 17.05
C ASN A 320 12.06 17.01 17.12
N HIS A 321 12.33 15.76 16.72
CA HIS A 321 11.33 14.71 16.64
C HIS A 321 11.54 13.71 17.78
N GLN A 322 10.76 13.86 18.85
CA GLN A 322 10.73 12.92 19.96
C GLN A 322 9.95 11.65 19.58
N ILE A 323 10.48 10.48 19.92
CA ILE A 323 9.85 9.19 19.61
C ILE A 323 8.87 8.84 20.73
N HIS A 324 7.58 8.98 20.48
CA HIS A 324 6.51 8.65 21.41
C HIS A 324 5.63 7.51 20.88
N GLY A 325 5.28 6.59 21.78
CA GLY A 325 4.37 5.49 21.48
C GLY A 325 2.90 5.94 21.45
N TRP A 326 2.03 5.25 20.72
CA TRP A 326 2.30 4.00 19.99
C TRP A 326 2.56 4.24 18.50
N ASN A 327 3.61 3.65 17.96
CA ASN A 327 3.96 3.61 16.53
C ASN A 327 4.96 2.47 16.23
N GLU A 328 5.63 2.48 15.07
CA GLU A 328 6.59 1.46 14.59
C GLU A 328 7.91 1.34 15.37
N ALA A 329 8.24 2.31 16.24
CA ALA A 329 9.57 2.50 16.81
C ALA A 329 9.78 1.84 18.18
N LEU A 330 8.95 0.87 18.57
CA LEU A 330 9.11 0.15 19.84
C LEU A 330 10.49 -0.52 19.95
N ILE A 331 10.99 -1.14 18.86
CA ILE A 331 12.30 -1.77 18.80
C ILE A 331 13.44 -0.80 19.13
N THR A 332 13.30 0.49 18.80
CA THR A 332 14.31 1.51 19.11
C THR A 332 14.54 1.64 20.61
N TYR A 333 13.46 1.65 21.41
CA TYR A 333 13.58 1.68 22.87
C TYR A 333 14.08 0.35 23.45
N ILE A 334 13.65 -0.78 22.90
CA ILE A 334 14.12 -2.10 23.33
C ILE A 334 15.64 -2.22 23.12
N LEU A 335 16.14 -1.86 21.94
CA LEU A 335 17.56 -1.92 21.63
C LEU A 335 18.37 -0.87 22.39
N ALA A 336 17.85 0.35 22.54
CA ALA A 336 18.48 1.35 23.39
C ALA A 336 18.65 0.88 24.84
N ALA A 337 17.69 0.12 25.38
CA ALA A 337 17.80 -0.45 26.72
C ALA A 337 18.71 -1.69 26.78
N ALA A 338 18.85 -2.40 25.66
CA ALA A 338 19.66 -3.61 25.49
C ALA A 338 21.16 -3.32 25.33
N SER A 339 21.53 -2.13 24.85
CA SER A 339 22.95 -1.79 24.61
C SER A 339 23.82 -2.03 25.84
N PRO A 340 24.95 -2.75 25.72
CA PRO A 340 25.85 -3.00 26.85
C PRO A 340 26.79 -1.81 27.13
N THR A 341 26.89 -0.85 26.21
CA THR A 341 27.83 0.28 26.26
C THR A 341 27.14 1.64 26.44
N HIS A 342 25.98 1.82 25.81
CA HIS A 342 25.30 3.12 25.69
C HIS A 342 23.81 3.01 26.05
N ALA A 343 23.51 2.33 27.16
CA ALA A 343 22.14 1.96 27.52
C ALA A 343 21.30 3.13 28.07
N ILE A 344 20.05 3.27 27.62
CA ILE A 344 19.10 4.18 28.28
C ILE A 344 18.60 3.62 29.62
N SER A 345 18.19 4.51 30.53
CA SER A 345 17.44 4.12 31.75
C SER A 345 15.99 3.75 31.45
N LYS A 346 15.34 2.97 32.33
CA LYS A 346 13.92 2.61 32.19
C LYS A 346 12.99 3.84 32.11
N ASP A 347 13.33 4.92 32.82
CA ASP A 347 12.55 6.17 32.81
C ASP A 347 12.40 6.78 31.40
N VAL A 348 13.40 6.58 30.53
CA VAL A 348 13.34 7.06 29.14
C VAL A 348 12.23 6.35 28.37
N TYR A 349 12.04 5.04 28.60
CA TYR A 349 10.92 4.29 28.06
C TYR A 349 9.59 4.69 28.70
N ASP A 350 9.54 4.76 30.03
CA ASP A 350 8.27 5.02 30.73
C ASP A 350 7.73 6.43 30.46
N GLN A 351 8.58 7.45 30.42
CA GLN A 351 8.17 8.85 30.24
C GLN A 351 8.20 9.29 28.77
N GLY A 352 9.15 8.77 27.99
CA GLY A 352 9.31 9.09 26.58
C GLY A 352 8.38 8.26 25.72
N TRP A 353 8.68 6.96 25.56
CA TRP A 353 7.87 6.07 24.73
C TRP A 353 6.44 5.95 25.24
N ALA A 354 6.26 5.45 26.46
CA ALA A 354 4.95 5.13 26.98
C ALA A 354 4.17 6.35 27.45
N ARG A 355 4.82 7.52 27.54
CA ARG A 355 4.24 8.78 28.01
C ARG A 355 3.49 8.61 29.33
N SER A 356 4.09 7.86 30.25
CA SER A 356 3.52 7.46 31.54
C SER A 356 2.12 6.84 31.43
N GLY A 357 1.90 6.06 30.37
CA GLY A 357 0.64 5.37 30.08
C GLY A 357 -0.28 6.09 29.07
N ALA A 358 0.05 7.32 28.63
CA ALA A 358 -0.78 8.07 27.69
C ALA A 358 -0.85 7.47 26.27
N GLN A 359 -0.03 6.46 25.97
CA GLN A 359 -0.13 5.68 24.72
C GLN A 359 -1.31 4.70 24.68
N LYS A 360 -2.00 4.47 25.81
CA LYS A 360 -3.14 3.54 25.89
C LYS A 360 -4.35 4.08 25.11
N ASN A 361 -4.97 3.19 24.33
CA ASN A 361 -6.24 3.43 23.66
C ASN A 361 -7.39 2.77 24.42
N GLY A 362 -7.43 1.43 24.41
CA GLY A 362 -8.38 0.59 25.13
C GLY A 362 -9.79 0.52 24.53
N LYS A 363 -10.08 1.24 23.44
CA LYS A 363 -11.41 1.25 22.80
C LYS A 363 -11.63 0.06 21.87
N THR A 364 -12.87 -0.16 21.47
CA THR A 364 -13.27 -1.23 20.55
C THR A 364 -13.67 -0.67 19.19
N PHE A 365 -13.15 -1.26 18.12
CA PHE A 365 -13.47 -0.95 16.73
C PHE A 365 -13.82 -2.25 15.98
N TYR A 366 -14.96 -2.29 15.29
CA TYR A 366 -15.44 -3.48 14.59
C TYR A 366 -15.47 -4.76 15.46
N GLY A 367 -15.71 -4.61 16.77
CA GLY A 367 -15.71 -5.72 17.74
C GLY A 367 -14.34 -6.09 18.32
N TYR A 368 -13.25 -5.45 17.90
CA TYR A 368 -11.89 -5.71 18.38
C TYR A 368 -11.42 -4.60 19.31
N LYS A 369 -10.95 -4.96 20.51
CA LYS A 369 -10.34 -4.01 21.44
C LYS A 369 -8.92 -3.68 20.97
N LEU A 370 -8.59 -2.41 20.83
CA LEU A 370 -7.25 -1.95 20.48
C LEU A 370 -6.54 -1.44 21.75
N PRO A 371 -5.51 -2.15 22.26
CA PRO A 371 -4.82 -1.75 23.49
C PRO A 371 -4.13 -0.37 23.41
N LEU A 372 -3.38 -0.08 22.35
CA LEU A 372 -2.51 1.07 22.22
C LEU A 372 -2.80 1.90 20.95
N GLY A 373 -2.33 3.16 20.94
CA GLY A 373 -2.30 4.01 19.75
C GLY A 373 -3.58 4.80 19.45
N GLU A 374 -3.65 5.35 18.25
CA GLU A 374 -4.80 6.16 17.84
C GLU A 374 -6.04 5.32 17.54
N ASN A 375 -7.20 5.98 17.39
CA ASN A 375 -8.42 5.28 16.96
C ASN A 375 -8.16 4.62 15.60
N LEU A 376 -8.56 3.36 15.46
CA LEU A 376 -8.30 2.54 14.26
C LEU A 376 -6.81 2.19 14.01
N GLY A 377 -5.90 2.50 14.94
CA GLY A 377 -4.54 1.97 15.03
C GLY A 377 -3.46 2.66 14.19
N GLY A 378 -3.80 3.12 12.99
CA GLY A 378 -2.85 3.74 12.05
C GLY A 378 -2.49 2.85 10.86
N PRO A 379 -1.39 3.13 10.15
CA PRO A 379 -0.85 2.26 9.12
C PRO A 379 -0.40 0.90 9.68
N LEU A 380 -0.65 -0.19 8.96
CA LEU A 380 -0.49 -1.52 9.53
C LEU A 380 0.97 -1.95 9.78
N PHE A 381 1.95 -1.28 9.16
CA PHE A 381 3.36 -1.56 9.40
C PHE A 381 3.82 -1.32 10.85
N PHE A 382 3.06 -0.53 11.62
CA PHE A 382 3.28 -0.34 13.06
C PHE A 382 3.34 -1.67 13.83
N GLU A 383 2.60 -2.68 13.37
CA GLU A 383 2.52 -4.01 13.99
C GLU A 383 3.48 -5.02 13.37
N GLN A 384 4.38 -4.57 12.49
CA GLN A 384 5.19 -5.46 11.67
C GLN A 384 6.69 -5.25 11.90
N TYR A 385 7.18 -4.00 11.84
CA TYR A 385 8.64 -3.76 11.78
C TYR A 385 9.35 -4.20 13.06
N THR A 386 8.89 -3.76 14.24
CA THR A 386 9.44 -4.25 15.52
C THR A 386 9.30 -5.77 15.66
N PHE A 387 8.18 -6.31 15.18
CA PHE A 387 7.80 -7.70 15.37
C PHE A 387 8.38 -8.66 14.32
N LEU A 388 9.29 -8.19 13.47
CA LEU A 388 10.13 -9.06 12.66
C LEU A 388 11.10 -9.86 13.52
N GLY A 389 11.73 -9.20 14.51
CA GLY A 389 12.64 -9.83 15.45
C GLY A 389 12.01 -10.08 16.83
N ILE A 390 11.23 -9.15 17.35
CA ILE A 390 10.62 -9.30 18.68
C ILE A 390 9.36 -10.16 18.59
N ASP A 391 9.29 -11.24 19.35
CA ASP A 391 8.15 -12.17 19.34
C ASP A 391 6.98 -11.61 20.14
N PRO A 392 5.83 -11.25 19.53
CA PRO A 392 4.71 -10.67 20.27
C PRO A 392 3.89 -11.70 21.06
N ARG A 393 4.01 -13.00 20.77
CA ARG A 393 3.03 -14.02 21.20
C ARG A 393 2.87 -14.15 22.70
N ASN A 394 3.97 -14.02 23.44
CA ASN A 394 4.00 -14.06 24.91
C ASN A 394 4.49 -12.73 25.51
N LEU A 395 4.58 -11.68 24.68
CA LEU A 395 5.14 -10.41 25.08
C LEU A 395 4.10 -9.56 25.79
N THR A 396 4.42 -9.18 27.02
CA THR A 396 3.59 -8.26 27.82
C THR A 396 4.47 -7.30 28.60
N ASP A 397 3.98 -6.10 28.87
CA ASP A 397 4.58 -5.17 29.81
C ASP A 397 3.49 -4.48 30.66
N SER A 398 3.82 -3.34 31.29
CA SER A 398 2.87 -2.58 32.11
C SER A 398 1.74 -1.92 31.30
N TYR A 399 1.89 -1.84 29.97
CA TYR A 399 1.01 -1.08 29.09
C TYR A 399 0.11 -1.98 28.23
N ALA A 400 0.61 -3.10 27.70
CA ALA A 400 -0.16 -3.95 26.80
C ALA A 400 0.22 -5.44 26.80
N ASN A 401 -0.71 -6.23 26.27
CA ASN A 401 -0.42 -7.53 25.67
C ASN A 401 -0.20 -7.33 24.17
N TYR A 402 1.01 -7.63 23.68
CA TYR A 402 1.37 -7.32 22.31
C TYR A 402 0.82 -8.33 21.29
N ALA A 403 0.51 -9.56 21.70
CA ALA A 403 -0.23 -10.50 20.87
C ALA A 403 -1.68 -10.01 20.60
N GLU A 404 -2.31 -9.39 21.60
CA GLU A 404 -3.61 -8.75 21.43
C GLU A 404 -3.51 -7.50 20.54
N GLN A 405 -2.48 -6.68 20.74
CA GLN A 405 -2.23 -5.46 19.96
C GLN A 405 -2.08 -5.75 18.47
N THR A 406 -1.11 -6.59 18.10
CA THR A 406 -0.79 -6.87 16.68
C THR A 406 -1.99 -7.50 15.97
N ARG A 407 -2.60 -8.53 16.59
CA ARG A 407 -3.76 -9.22 16.03
C ARG A 407 -4.97 -8.30 15.84
N ASN A 408 -5.32 -7.51 16.86
CA ASN A 408 -6.54 -6.70 16.78
C ASN A 408 -6.36 -5.50 15.86
N HIS A 409 -5.17 -4.89 15.76
CA HIS A 409 -4.92 -3.86 14.78
C HIS A 409 -4.99 -4.42 13.34
N SER A 410 -4.42 -5.60 13.04
CA SER A 410 -4.60 -6.27 11.74
C SER A 410 -6.08 -6.53 11.41
N LEU A 411 -6.86 -7.02 12.37
CA LEU A 411 -8.29 -7.29 12.16
C LEU A 411 -9.13 -6.02 12.00
N ILE A 412 -8.78 -4.91 12.67
CA ILE A 412 -9.43 -3.61 12.50
C ILE A 412 -9.15 -3.06 11.10
N ASN A 413 -7.89 -3.12 10.64
CA ASN A 413 -7.50 -2.70 9.30
C ASN A 413 -8.28 -3.49 8.23
N ARG A 414 -8.34 -4.82 8.38
CA ARG A 414 -9.15 -5.70 7.53
C ARG A 414 -10.64 -5.37 7.58
N ALA A 415 -11.21 -5.20 8.77
CA ALA A 415 -12.64 -4.94 8.94
C ALA A 415 -13.05 -3.60 8.29
N TYR A 416 -12.21 -2.56 8.39
CA TYR A 416 -12.41 -1.31 7.66
C TYR A 416 -12.47 -1.52 6.15
N CYS A 417 -11.54 -2.31 5.58
CA CYS A 417 -11.56 -2.63 4.15
C CYS A 417 -12.80 -3.44 3.74
N ILE A 418 -13.32 -4.30 4.61
CA ILE A 418 -14.56 -5.06 4.35
C ILE A 418 -15.79 -4.15 4.36
N GLU A 419 -15.89 -3.26 5.36
CA GLU A 419 -16.98 -2.28 5.47
C GLU A 419 -16.95 -1.30 4.29
N ASN A 420 -15.74 -0.92 3.86
CA ASN A 420 -15.50 -0.06 2.70
C ASN A 420 -16.38 1.21 2.69
N PRO A 421 -16.28 2.08 3.72
CA PRO A 421 -17.18 3.23 3.85
C PRO A 421 -17.06 4.23 2.69
N LYS A 422 -15.90 4.26 2.01
CA LYS A 422 -15.63 5.07 0.82
C LYS A 422 -16.04 4.41 -0.51
N LYS A 423 -16.50 3.16 -0.48
CA LYS A 423 -16.99 2.39 -1.64
C LYS A 423 -15.96 2.24 -2.77
N TYR A 424 -14.68 2.13 -2.42
CA TYR A 424 -13.60 1.88 -3.38
C TYR A 424 -13.77 0.50 -4.02
N LEU A 425 -13.50 0.42 -5.32
CA LEU A 425 -13.60 -0.84 -6.05
C LEU A 425 -12.62 -1.89 -5.47
N GLY A 426 -13.14 -3.11 -5.28
CA GLY A 426 -12.35 -4.31 -4.98
C GLY A 426 -12.03 -4.55 -3.50
N TYR A 427 -12.15 -3.52 -2.65
CA TYR A 427 -12.02 -3.65 -1.20
C TYR A 427 -12.99 -4.73 -0.70
N SER A 428 -12.45 -5.75 -0.02
CA SER A 428 -13.21 -6.94 0.38
C SER A 428 -12.45 -7.77 1.41
N LYS A 429 -13.05 -8.88 1.84
CA LYS A 429 -12.42 -9.86 2.74
C LYS A 429 -11.15 -10.51 2.16
N ASP A 430 -11.01 -10.52 0.84
CA ASP A 430 -9.92 -11.13 0.06
C ASP A 430 -8.96 -10.06 -0.51
N CYS A 431 -9.28 -8.77 -0.39
CA CYS A 431 -8.47 -7.66 -0.90
C CYS A 431 -8.49 -6.52 0.11
N TRP A 432 -7.56 -6.58 1.06
CA TRP A 432 -7.46 -5.69 2.21
C TRP A 432 -6.00 -5.38 2.52
N GLY A 433 -5.76 -4.37 3.35
CA GLY A 433 -4.43 -3.99 3.82
C GLY A 433 -4.08 -2.56 3.45
N LEU A 434 -4.17 -1.67 4.45
CA LEU A 434 -3.79 -0.26 4.35
C LEU A 434 -2.53 -0.01 5.17
N THR A 435 -1.47 0.45 4.51
CA THR A 435 -0.22 0.86 5.16
C THR A 435 0.49 1.92 4.33
N ALA A 436 1.56 2.51 4.87
CA ALA A 436 2.36 3.48 4.15
C ALA A 436 3.03 2.85 2.92
N SER A 437 2.89 3.49 1.76
CA SER A 437 3.40 2.97 0.48
C SER A 437 3.34 4.04 -0.61
N ASP A 438 3.81 3.70 -1.80
CA ASP A 438 3.49 4.46 -3.00
C ASP A 438 1.98 4.57 -3.21
N THR A 439 1.61 5.65 -3.89
CA THR A 439 0.26 5.92 -4.38
C THR A 439 0.34 6.51 -5.79
N TYR A 440 -0.80 6.64 -6.47
CA TYR A 440 -0.90 7.12 -7.85
C TYR A 440 -0.33 8.54 -8.07
N ASN A 441 -0.07 9.29 -7.00
CA ASN A 441 0.47 10.65 -7.03
C ASN A 441 1.64 10.88 -6.05
N GLY A 442 2.38 9.84 -5.67
CA GLY A 442 3.56 9.96 -4.80
C GLY A 442 3.60 8.87 -3.74
N TYR A 443 3.69 9.26 -2.48
CA TYR A 443 3.74 8.36 -1.32
C TYR A 443 2.75 8.85 -0.25
N SER A 444 2.08 7.93 0.45
CA SER A 444 1.18 8.29 1.55
C SER A 444 1.16 7.22 2.63
N ALA A 445 0.99 7.66 3.88
CA ALA A 445 0.79 6.78 5.03
C ALA A 445 -0.68 6.29 5.06
N HIS A 446 -1.04 5.31 4.23
CA HIS A 446 -2.42 4.82 4.18
C HIS A 446 -2.80 4.10 5.47
N SER A 447 -4.02 4.33 5.92
CA SER A 447 -4.59 3.73 7.13
C SER A 447 -6.13 3.77 7.03
N PRO A 448 -6.87 3.13 7.95
CA PRO A 448 -8.32 3.31 8.05
C PRO A 448 -8.76 4.78 8.22
N THR A 449 -7.90 5.65 8.74
CA THR A 449 -8.17 7.10 8.89
C THR A 449 -7.65 7.94 7.72
N ASN A 450 -6.74 7.39 6.90
CA ASN A 450 -6.20 8.00 5.69
C ASN A 450 -6.28 7.05 4.49
N ASP A 451 -7.51 6.71 4.11
CA ASP A 451 -7.77 5.79 3.00
C ASP A 451 -7.91 6.54 1.66
N LEU A 452 -7.02 6.26 0.71
CA LEU A 452 -7.00 6.85 -0.63
C LEU A 452 -7.45 5.86 -1.74
N GLY A 453 -7.99 4.71 -1.36
CA GLY A 453 -8.40 3.65 -2.30
C GLY A 453 -7.21 2.84 -2.83
N VAL A 454 -6.13 2.78 -2.05
CA VAL A 454 -4.88 2.05 -2.38
C VAL A 454 -4.74 0.87 -1.42
N ILE A 455 -4.53 -0.33 -1.96
CA ILE A 455 -4.18 -1.53 -1.21
C ILE A 455 -2.68 -1.79 -1.39
N THR A 456 -2.03 -2.14 -0.30
CA THR A 456 -0.59 -2.38 -0.25
C THR A 456 -0.37 -3.83 0.22
N PRO A 457 0.12 -4.75 -0.64
CA PRO A 457 0.23 -6.16 -0.31
C PRO A 457 0.92 -6.44 1.03
N THR A 458 2.01 -5.73 1.34
CA THR A 458 2.76 -5.96 2.60
C THR A 458 1.90 -5.86 3.85
N ALA A 459 0.88 -4.99 3.88
CA ALA A 459 -0.01 -4.84 5.02
C ALA A 459 -0.69 -6.17 5.40
N ALA A 460 -1.37 -6.81 4.45
CA ALA A 460 -2.03 -8.09 4.70
C ALA A 460 -1.03 -9.23 4.80
N LEU A 461 -0.03 -9.29 3.90
CA LEU A 461 0.88 -10.43 3.82
C LEU A 461 1.82 -10.51 5.03
N SER A 462 2.31 -9.39 5.53
CA SER A 462 3.18 -9.34 6.71
C SER A 462 2.42 -9.44 8.03
N SER A 463 1.08 -9.43 8.00
CA SER A 463 0.24 -9.74 9.16
C SER A 463 -0.05 -11.24 9.31
N ILE A 464 0.52 -12.11 8.46
CA ILE A 464 0.23 -13.55 8.45
C ILE A 464 0.46 -14.26 9.80
N PRO A 465 1.42 -13.91 10.67
CA PRO A 465 1.52 -14.55 11.98
C PRO A 465 0.36 -14.21 12.93
N PHE A 466 -0.35 -13.10 12.66
CA PHE A 466 -1.42 -12.59 13.52
C PHE A 466 -2.81 -12.97 13.00
N THR A 467 -2.97 -13.00 11.68
CA THR A 467 -4.23 -13.31 10.97
C THR A 467 -3.99 -14.29 9.81
N PRO A 468 -3.55 -15.53 10.09
CA PRO A 468 -3.03 -16.42 9.05
C PRO A 468 -4.06 -16.76 7.97
N ALA A 469 -5.31 -17.04 8.35
CA ALA A 469 -6.36 -17.35 7.39
C ALA A 469 -6.67 -16.15 6.47
N GLU A 470 -6.83 -14.97 7.07
CA GLU A 470 -7.17 -13.74 6.36
C GLU A 470 -6.05 -13.24 5.45
N SER A 471 -4.80 -13.36 5.89
CA SER A 471 -3.62 -13.02 5.11
C SER A 471 -3.41 -14.00 3.96
N MET A 472 -3.69 -15.30 4.16
CA MET A 472 -3.66 -16.28 3.08
C MET A 472 -4.75 -16.06 2.05
N ASP A 473 -5.96 -15.68 2.46
CA ASP A 473 -7.03 -15.30 1.53
C ASP A 473 -6.60 -14.12 0.63
N ALA A 474 -5.97 -13.10 1.22
CA ALA A 474 -5.39 -11.98 0.48
C ALA A 474 -4.27 -12.42 -0.47
N MET A 475 -3.33 -13.26 0.00
CA MET A 475 -2.23 -13.77 -0.83
C MET A 475 -2.73 -14.54 -2.04
N ARG A 476 -3.71 -15.44 -1.85
CA ARG A 476 -4.33 -16.19 -2.94
C ARG A 476 -5.03 -15.28 -3.93
N PHE A 477 -5.70 -14.23 -3.44
CA PHE A 477 -6.34 -13.26 -4.32
C PHE A 477 -5.33 -12.46 -5.13
N PHE A 478 -4.32 -11.89 -4.47
CA PHE A 478 -3.27 -11.11 -5.14
C PHE A 478 -2.52 -11.95 -6.17
N TYR A 479 -2.19 -13.21 -5.86
CA TYR A 479 -1.45 -14.09 -6.76
C TYR A 479 -2.35 -14.69 -7.85
N PHE A 480 -3.44 -15.38 -7.49
CA PHE A 480 -4.22 -16.12 -8.47
C PHE A 480 -5.22 -15.24 -9.23
N LYS A 481 -5.75 -14.15 -8.67
CA LYS A 481 -6.77 -13.33 -9.36
C LYS A 481 -6.19 -12.09 -10.03
N LEU A 482 -5.18 -11.48 -9.40
CA LEU A 482 -4.55 -10.24 -9.89
C LEU A 482 -3.08 -10.41 -10.32
N GLY A 483 -2.59 -11.65 -10.35
CA GLY A 483 -1.17 -11.94 -10.53
C GLY A 483 -0.55 -11.42 -11.84
N ASP A 484 -1.32 -11.34 -12.92
CA ASP A 484 -0.86 -10.74 -14.19
C ASP A 484 -0.46 -9.27 -14.03
N LYS A 485 -1.01 -8.58 -13.02
CA LYS A 485 -0.74 -7.17 -12.72
C LYS A 485 0.22 -7.01 -11.55
N LEU A 486 -0.01 -7.75 -10.45
CA LEU A 486 0.68 -7.53 -9.18
C LEU A 486 1.99 -8.30 -9.05
N TRP A 487 2.15 -9.44 -9.74
CA TRP A 487 3.30 -10.33 -9.55
C TRP A 487 4.39 -10.07 -10.59
N LYS A 488 5.62 -9.80 -10.13
CA LYS A 488 6.76 -9.35 -10.94
C LYS A 488 8.09 -9.95 -10.45
N ASN A 489 9.22 -9.44 -10.95
CA ASN A 489 10.56 -10.00 -10.72
C ASN A 489 11.01 -10.03 -9.26
N HIS A 490 10.48 -9.14 -8.42
CA HIS A 490 10.82 -9.04 -7.00
C HIS A 490 9.64 -9.35 -6.08
N GLY A 491 8.66 -10.13 -6.55
CA GLY A 491 7.48 -10.51 -5.78
C GLY A 491 6.27 -9.65 -6.15
N PHE A 492 5.44 -9.33 -5.16
CA PHE A 492 4.36 -8.36 -5.34
C PHE A 492 4.92 -6.95 -5.49
N ILE A 493 4.33 -6.16 -6.38
CA ILE A 493 4.56 -4.71 -6.47
C ILE A 493 4.13 -4.01 -5.18
N ASP A 494 4.63 -2.79 -5.00
CA ASP A 494 4.43 -2.02 -3.76
C ASP A 494 2.96 -1.79 -3.39
N ALA A 495 2.15 -1.28 -4.33
CA ALA A 495 0.76 -0.94 -4.09
C ALA A 495 -0.09 -0.93 -5.36
N PHE A 496 -1.41 -0.91 -5.21
CA PHE A 496 -2.35 -0.79 -6.33
C PHE A 496 -3.69 -0.14 -5.91
N SER A 497 -4.41 0.42 -6.89
CA SER A 497 -5.76 0.94 -6.72
C SER A 497 -6.64 0.46 -7.87
N LEU A 498 -7.52 -0.50 -7.60
CA LEU A 498 -8.46 -1.00 -8.61
C LEU A 498 -9.48 0.08 -9.01
N ASP A 499 -9.89 0.94 -8.08
CA ASP A 499 -10.80 2.06 -8.34
C ASP A 499 -10.23 3.03 -9.39
N ARG A 500 -8.90 3.25 -9.34
CA ARG A 500 -8.19 4.13 -10.27
C ARG A 500 -7.58 3.40 -11.46
N GLY A 501 -7.61 2.06 -11.47
CA GLY A 501 -6.88 1.25 -12.44
C GLY A 501 -5.36 1.46 -12.40
N TRP A 502 -4.82 1.82 -11.22
CA TRP A 502 -3.39 2.11 -11.02
C TRP A 502 -2.70 0.93 -10.34
N TYR A 503 -1.47 0.65 -10.78
CA TYR A 503 -0.60 -0.39 -10.24
C TYR A 503 0.80 0.19 -10.14
N ALA A 504 1.44 0.08 -8.98
CA ALA A 504 2.82 0.49 -8.81
C ALA A 504 3.74 -0.23 -9.79
N THR A 505 4.74 0.50 -10.31
CA THR A 505 5.83 -0.09 -11.10
C THR A 505 7.05 -0.39 -10.25
N SER A 506 6.97 -0.12 -8.96
CA SER A 506 8.05 -0.04 -7.98
C SER A 506 7.98 -1.16 -6.94
N PHE A 507 9.10 -1.31 -6.24
CA PHE A 507 9.24 -2.10 -5.01
C PHE A 507 10.07 -1.30 -4.01
N LEU A 508 9.73 -1.38 -2.72
CA LEU A 508 10.44 -0.70 -1.65
C LEU A 508 11.02 -1.74 -0.68
N ALA A 509 12.24 -1.51 -0.19
CA ALA A 509 12.88 -2.44 0.75
C ALA A 509 12.04 -2.66 2.02
N ILE A 510 11.46 -1.58 2.53
CA ILE A 510 10.68 -1.57 3.77
C ILE A 510 9.35 -2.31 3.65
N ASP A 511 8.82 -2.44 2.42
CA ASP A 511 7.58 -3.18 2.17
C ASP A 511 7.86 -4.64 1.78
N GLN A 512 8.94 -4.92 1.02
CA GLN A 512 9.31 -6.29 0.62
C GLN A 512 9.88 -7.11 1.78
N GLY A 513 10.70 -6.51 2.64
CA GLY A 513 11.41 -7.20 3.71
C GLY A 513 10.46 -7.89 4.71
N PRO A 514 9.45 -7.18 5.23
CA PRO A 514 8.48 -7.75 6.14
C PRO A 514 7.70 -8.93 5.56
N ILE A 515 7.45 -8.97 4.25
CA ILE A 515 6.74 -10.09 3.61
C ILE A 515 7.52 -11.39 3.83
N ILE A 516 8.83 -11.36 3.59
CA ILE A 516 9.70 -12.55 3.75
C ILE A 516 9.76 -12.97 5.22
N GLY A 517 10.07 -12.01 6.09
CA GLY A 517 10.34 -12.28 7.50
C GLY A 517 9.09 -12.74 8.26
N MET A 518 7.94 -12.12 8.01
CA MET A 518 6.71 -12.50 8.70
C MET A 518 6.12 -13.81 8.18
N ILE A 519 6.27 -14.13 6.89
CA ILE A 519 5.97 -15.49 6.41
C ILE A 519 6.85 -16.51 7.14
N GLU A 520 8.15 -16.25 7.30
CA GLU A 520 9.03 -17.21 7.98
C GLU A 520 8.69 -17.35 9.47
N ASN A 521 8.38 -16.25 10.14
CA ASN A 521 7.95 -16.28 11.53
C ASN A 521 6.64 -17.05 11.72
N HIS A 522 5.69 -16.91 10.78
CA HIS A 522 4.48 -17.73 10.77
C HIS A 522 4.80 -19.23 10.62
N ARG A 523 5.67 -19.59 9.67
CA ARG A 523 5.98 -20.99 9.36
C ARG A 523 6.79 -21.69 10.45
N THR A 524 7.80 -21.02 11.01
CA THR A 524 8.81 -21.65 11.90
C THR A 524 9.18 -20.82 13.11
N GLY A 525 8.87 -19.52 13.12
CA GLY A 525 9.32 -18.58 14.15
C GLY A 525 10.83 -18.31 14.11
N LEU A 526 11.50 -18.53 12.97
CA LEU A 526 12.97 -18.47 12.87
C LEU A 526 13.54 -17.14 13.38
N LEU A 527 13.05 -16.01 12.87
CA LEU A 527 13.63 -14.71 13.19
C LEU A 527 13.36 -14.33 14.64
N TRP A 528 12.15 -14.62 15.14
CA TRP A 528 11.82 -14.51 16.56
C TRP A 528 12.78 -15.31 17.44
N LYS A 529 13.04 -16.58 17.11
CA LYS A 529 13.98 -17.41 17.87
C LYS A 529 15.39 -16.84 17.86
N LEU A 530 15.85 -16.30 16.73
CA LEU A 530 17.19 -15.74 16.59
C LEU A 530 17.35 -14.45 17.41
N THR A 531 16.47 -13.48 17.22
CA THR A 531 16.55 -12.19 17.93
C THR A 531 16.31 -12.36 19.43
N MET A 532 15.32 -13.15 19.84
CA MET A 532 14.98 -13.35 21.27
C MET A 532 15.99 -14.24 22.02
N LYS A 533 16.89 -14.93 21.30
CA LYS A 533 18.03 -15.67 21.88
C LYS A 533 19.21 -14.76 22.21
N ASP A 534 19.26 -13.55 21.68
CA ASP A 534 20.35 -12.62 21.93
C ASP A 534 20.36 -12.13 23.40
N PRO A 535 21.48 -12.28 24.13
CA PRO A 535 21.51 -11.96 25.56
C PRO A 535 21.30 -10.48 25.85
N ASP A 536 21.74 -9.58 24.97
CA ASP A 536 21.59 -8.14 25.15
C ASP A 536 20.12 -7.75 24.98
N VAL A 537 19.46 -8.28 23.95
CA VAL A 537 18.02 -8.09 23.72
C VAL A 537 17.20 -8.55 24.93
N GLN A 538 17.50 -9.73 25.47
CA GLN A 538 16.83 -10.22 26.68
C GLN A 538 17.07 -9.31 27.89
N ALA A 539 18.28 -8.78 28.05
CA ALA A 539 18.61 -7.85 29.12
C ALA A 539 17.83 -6.53 28.97
N GLY A 540 17.71 -5.98 27.76
CA GLY A 540 16.93 -4.79 27.46
C GLY A 540 15.44 -4.98 27.76
N LEU A 541 14.85 -6.07 27.28
CA LEU A 541 13.44 -6.41 27.57
C LEU A 541 13.19 -6.52 29.09
N LYS A 542 14.06 -7.23 29.83
CA LYS A 542 13.96 -7.34 31.29
C LYS A 542 14.09 -5.97 31.96
N LYS A 543 15.03 -5.13 31.52
CA LYS A 543 15.26 -3.77 32.05
C LYS A 543 14.03 -2.87 31.88
N LEU A 544 13.32 -3.02 30.76
CA LEU A 544 12.09 -2.27 30.49
C LEU A 544 10.85 -2.87 31.18
N GLY A 545 10.96 -4.04 31.78
CA GLY A 545 9.87 -4.70 32.52
C GLY A 545 8.96 -5.56 31.65
N PHE A 546 9.44 -5.99 30.48
CA PHE A 546 8.72 -6.95 29.65
C PHE A 546 8.80 -8.36 30.24
N LYS A 547 7.74 -9.14 29.99
CA LYS A 547 7.72 -10.61 30.12
C LYS A 547 7.58 -11.19 28.71
N PHE A 548 8.35 -12.23 28.41
CA PHE A 548 8.46 -12.82 27.08
C PHE A 548 8.80 -14.31 27.15
#